data_AF-A0A957ZGV5-F1
#
_entry.id   AF-A0A957ZGV5-F1
#
_cell.length_a   1.000
_cell.length_b   1.000
_cell.length_c   1.000
_cell.angle_alpha   90.00
_cell.angle_beta   90.00
_cell.angle_gamma   90.00
#
_symmetry.space_group_name_H-M   'P 1'
#
loop_
_entity.id
_entity.type
_entity.pdbx_description
1 polymer ?
#
loop_
_entity_poly.entity_id
_entity_poly.type
_entity_poly.pdbx_seq_one_letter_code
_entity_poly.pdbx_strand_id
1 'polypeptide(L)'
;MKRLSILLLSLVMTLALLSACVPVTAPAPGEGIANPASENCVAQGGTVDIRQGEGGEVGYCVFAGGSECEEWALMRGECAPGQDAATFDDPFAYCAAVGTIDTPDARYTGEEPPAAAVQGLRAAINAPADAPDDILKNGTFWRCADGQVKACFVGANIPCETKADLSETPNEGMVAFCKENPDAEVVPAAAAGRATVYTWGCAGGVPVNGEQVLHADAQGFIAEFWYAIEPPTGAASQSLVVAPDLAARHARLKSVTVAPTVDTSKLEPWELQVLDKFMQAAWYMDAAYWQQVDPEGERIFRSLDASNPDQAALHLMMDANYGRWDRFDDFAVFLGSDPRPLGSYVYPADLTKAEL
;
A
#
# COMPACT_ATOMS: atom_id res chain seq x y z
N MET A 1 59.57 75.11 22.88
CA MET A 1 59.17 73.71 23.21
C MET A 1 57.68 73.38 23.01
N LYS A 2 56.75 74.34 22.82
CA LYS A 2 55.32 74.02 22.54
C LYS A 2 54.93 73.89 21.04
N ARG A 3 55.75 74.37 20.10
CA ARG A 3 55.41 74.31 18.65
C ARG A 3 55.96 73.07 17.91
N LEU A 4 56.96 72.39 18.46
CA LEU A 4 57.56 71.20 17.84
C LEU A 4 56.78 69.91 18.17
N SER A 5 56.09 69.85 19.32
CA SER A 5 55.20 68.74 19.68
C SER A 5 53.87 68.73 18.91
N ILE A 6 53.45 69.87 18.33
CA ILE A 6 52.21 69.96 17.55
C ILE A 6 52.44 69.45 16.11
N LEU A 7 53.65 69.62 15.56
CA LEU A 7 54.00 69.16 14.21
C LEU A 7 54.28 67.65 14.12
N LEU A 8 54.73 66.99 15.20
CA LEU A 8 54.88 65.53 15.22
C LEU A 8 53.55 64.80 15.43
N LEU A 9 52.57 65.42 16.11
CA LEU A 9 51.25 64.81 16.30
C LEU A 9 50.39 64.88 15.04
N SER A 10 50.57 65.90 14.19
CA SER A 10 49.84 66.03 12.93
C SER A 10 50.38 65.16 11.79
N LEU A 11 51.65 64.73 11.83
CA LEU A 11 52.22 63.83 10.81
C LEU A 11 51.85 62.35 11.04
N VAL A 12 51.68 61.93 12.31
CA VAL A 12 51.29 60.55 12.65
C VAL A 12 49.79 60.32 12.42
N MET A 13 48.94 61.35 12.54
CA MET A 13 47.50 61.20 12.31
C MET A 13 47.11 61.16 10.82
N THR A 14 47.96 61.66 9.91
CA THR A 14 47.72 61.59 8.46
C THR A 14 48.14 60.27 7.81
N LEU A 15 49.01 59.46 8.44
CA LEU A 15 49.48 58.20 7.85
C LEU A 15 48.63 56.97 8.24
N ALA A 16 47.71 57.09 9.20
CA ALA A 16 46.80 56.02 9.61
C ALA A 16 45.45 56.01 8.85
N LEU A 17 45.21 56.97 7.95
CA LEU A 17 43.93 57.12 7.23
C LEU A 17 43.95 56.64 5.76
N LEU A 18 45.05 56.04 5.28
CA LEU A 18 45.20 55.60 3.88
C LEU A 18 45.12 54.08 3.66
N SER A 19 44.71 53.28 4.65
CA SER A 19 44.62 51.81 4.53
C SER A 19 43.18 51.24 4.65
N ALA A 20 42.15 52.00 4.24
CA ALA A 20 40.75 51.57 4.36
C ALA A 20 39.96 51.64 3.04
N CYS A 21 40.57 51.27 1.92
CA CYS A 21 39.87 51.05 0.66
C CYS A 21 40.28 49.70 0.06
N VAL A 22 39.79 48.62 0.66
CA VAL A 22 39.57 47.38 -0.09
C VAL A 22 38.16 47.50 -0.67
N PRO A 23 37.96 47.45 -2.00
CA PRO A 23 36.62 47.39 -2.55
C PRO A 23 35.98 46.09 -2.08
N VAL A 24 34.86 46.19 -1.35
CA VAL A 24 33.97 45.06 -1.14
C VAL A 24 33.36 44.74 -2.50
N THR A 25 33.87 43.71 -3.15
CA THR A 25 33.20 43.10 -4.29
C THR A 25 31.86 42.58 -3.77
N ALA A 26 30.75 43.08 -4.31
CA ALA A 26 29.44 42.50 -4.05
C ALA A 26 29.49 41.01 -4.44
N PRO A 27 28.92 40.09 -3.65
CA PRO A 27 28.82 38.70 -4.07
C PRO A 27 28.01 38.63 -5.37
N ALA A 28 28.42 37.72 -6.25
CA ALA A 28 27.69 37.42 -7.46
C ALA A 28 26.23 37.04 -7.12
N PRO A 29 25.24 37.42 -7.94
CA PRO A 29 23.87 36.98 -7.72
C PRO A 29 23.82 35.47 -7.94
N GLY A 30 23.58 34.69 -6.88
CA GLY A 30 23.34 33.25 -7.01
C GLY A 30 23.77 32.33 -5.87
N GLU A 31 24.39 32.80 -4.79
CA GLU A 31 24.58 31.96 -3.59
C GLU A 31 23.59 32.38 -2.50
N GLY A 32 22.35 31.91 -2.65
CA GLY A 32 21.35 32.01 -1.60
C GLY A 32 21.75 31.13 -0.41
N ILE A 33 21.53 31.62 0.82
CA ILE A 33 21.63 30.81 2.03
C ILE A 33 20.69 29.59 1.84
N ALA A 34 21.22 28.37 2.00
CA ALA A 34 20.42 27.16 1.90
C ALA A 34 19.27 27.19 2.90
N ASN A 35 18.07 26.74 2.49
CA ASN A 35 16.90 26.69 3.37
C ASN A 35 17.15 25.68 4.49
N PRO A 36 17.21 26.09 5.77
CA PRO A 36 17.48 25.17 6.88
C PRO A 36 16.46 24.03 7.00
N ALA A 37 15.20 24.26 6.62
CA ALA A 37 14.16 23.23 6.65
C ALA A 37 14.39 22.17 5.56
N SER A 38 14.83 22.59 4.38
CA SER A 38 15.21 21.71 3.27
C SER A 38 16.49 20.91 3.57
N GLU A 39 17.51 21.54 4.17
CA GLU A 39 18.71 20.84 4.64
C GLU A 39 18.35 19.79 5.70
N ASN A 40 17.45 20.13 6.63
CA ASN A 40 16.95 19.19 7.62
C ASN A 40 16.18 18.03 6.97
N CYS A 41 15.38 18.28 5.94
CA CYS A 41 14.70 17.22 5.18
C CYS A 41 15.69 16.22 4.57
N VAL A 42 16.69 16.73 3.86
CA VAL A 42 17.73 15.88 3.22
C VAL A 42 18.54 15.13 4.28
N ALA A 43 18.87 15.77 5.40
CA ALA A 43 19.57 15.12 6.51
C ALA A 43 18.77 13.97 7.15
N GLN A 44 17.43 14.04 7.13
CA GLN A 44 16.52 12.98 7.59
C GLN A 44 16.26 11.91 6.51
N GLY A 45 16.95 11.98 5.36
CA GLY A 45 16.81 11.01 4.27
C GLY A 45 15.56 11.21 3.40
N GLY A 46 14.92 12.37 3.48
CA GLY A 46 13.79 12.75 2.61
C GLY A 46 14.23 13.54 1.37
N THR A 47 13.28 13.73 0.44
CA THR A 47 13.42 14.57 -0.74
C THR A 47 12.49 15.78 -0.61
N VAL A 48 12.99 16.96 -0.98
CA VAL A 48 12.22 18.21 -0.94
C VAL A 48 11.29 18.30 -2.15
N ASP A 49 10.01 18.52 -1.90
CA ASP A 49 8.95 18.74 -2.88
C ASP A 49 8.24 20.07 -2.61
N ILE A 50 8.38 21.04 -3.52
CA ILE A 50 7.79 22.38 -3.37
C ILE A 50 6.45 22.43 -4.10
N ARG A 51 5.38 22.71 -3.37
CA ARG A 51 4.00 22.74 -3.86
C ARG A 51 3.41 24.14 -3.75
N GLN A 52 2.44 24.47 -4.62
CA GLN A 52 1.69 25.73 -4.54
C GLN A 52 0.55 25.59 -3.51
N GLY A 53 0.48 26.49 -2.53
CA GLY A 53 -0.60 26.57 -1.55
C GLY A 53 -1.29 27.94 -1.53
N GLU A 54 -2.38 28.07 -0.76
CA GLU A 54 -3.15 29.33 -0.65
C GLU A 54 -2.31 30.53 -0.17
N GLY A 55 -1.16 30.29 0.49
CA GLY A 55 -0.23 31.30 0.99
C GLY A 55 1.08 31.46 0.23
N GLY A 56 1.25 30.80 -0.92
CA GLY A 56 2.51 30.74 -1.68
C GLY A 56 3.10 29.33 -1.76
N GLU A 57 4.40 29.25 -2.05
CA GLU A 57 5.11 27.97 -2.11
C GLU A 57 5.25 27.36 -0.70
N VAL A 58 4.87 26.09 -0.57
CA VAL A 58 4.99 25.28 0.64
C VAL A 58 5.91 24.10 0.34
N GLY A 59 6.93 23.90 1.18
CA GLY A 59 7.85 22.79 1.02
C GLY A 59 7.42 21.57 1.84
N TYR A 60 7.48 20.40 1.22
CA TYR A 60 7.24 19.10 1.83
C TYR A 60 8.52 18.26 1.77
N CYS A 61 8.79 17.55 2.85
CA CYS A 61 9.79 16.51 2.93
C CYS A 61 9.14 15.14 2.71
N VAL A 62 9.41 14.52 1.56
CA VAL A 62 8.85 13.23 1.15
C VAL A 62 9.87 12.12 1.45
N PHE A 63 9.48 11.12 2.22
CA PHE A 63 10.34 9.99 2.58
C PHE A 63 10.13 8.78 1.67
N ALA A 64 11.13 7.90 1.56
CA ALA A 64 11.04 6.67 0.77
C ALA A 64 9.86 5.74 1.15
N GLY A 65 9.35 5.88 2.39
CA GLY A 65 8.18 5.16 2.87
C GLY A 65 6.83 5.74 2.40
N GLY A 66 6.82 6.83 1.64
CA GLY A 66 5.62 7.53 1.17
C GLY A 66 5.00 8.50 2.16
N SER A 67 5.43 8.49 3.43
CA SER A 67 5.09 9.56 4.38
C SER A 67 5.69 10.88 3.94
N GLU A 68 5.00 11.98 4.21
CA GLU A 68 5.49 13.34 3.98
C GLU A 68 5.26 14.21 5.20
N CYS A 69 6.15 15.17 5.42
CA CYS A 69 6.00 16.21 6.42
C CYS A 69 6.18 17.57 5.76
N GLU A 70 5.41 18.59 6.15
CA GLU A 70 5.78 19.97 5.82
C GLU A 70 7.18 20.28 6.41
N GLU A 71 8.09 20.86 5.62
CA GLU A 71 9.53 20.95 5.96
C GLU A 71 9.79 21.67 7.29
N TRP A 72 9.02 22.72 7.59
CA TRP A 72 9.16 23.46 8.84
C TRP A 72 8.56 22.70 10.04
N ALA A 73 7.46 21.97 9.86
CA ALA A 73 6.88 21.07 10.87
C ALA A 73 7.86 19.93 11.21
N LEU A 74 8.52 19.35 10.20
CA LEU A 74 9.58 18.35 10.40
C LEU A 74 10.75 18.93 11.21
N MET A 75 11.22 20.13 10.85
CA MET A 75 12.34 20.78 11.54
C MET A 75 12.00 21.10 13.01
N ARG A 76 10.73 21.42 13.32
CA ARG A 76 10.25 21.65 14.69
C ARG A 76 9.93 20.36 15.46
N GLY A 77 9.95 19.20 14.81
CA GLY A 77 9.55 17.92 15.40
C GLY A 77 8.05 17.79 15.64
N GLU A 78 7.24 18.61 14.96
CA GLU A 78 5.77 18.54 14.97
C GLU A 78 5.25 17.44 14.01
N CYS A 79 6.11 17.01 13.08
CA CYS A 79 5.93 15.87 12.20
C CYS A 79 7.21 15.02 12.20
N ALA A 80 7.07 13.70 12.05
CA ALA A 80 8.18 12.76 11.98
C ALA A 80 8.02 11.78 10.82
N PRO A 81 9.13 11.27 10.25
CA PRO A 81 9.09 10.27 9.20
C PRO A 81 8.19 9.08 9.60
N GLY A 82 7.23 8.71 8.74
CA GLY A 82 6.30 7.61 8.97
C GLY A 82 5.00 7.96 9.73
N GLN A 83 4.83 9.17 10.25
CA GLN A 83 3.59 9.54 11.00
C GLN A 83 2.36 9.74 10.11
N ASP A 84 2.55 10.29 8.90
CA ASP A 84 1.48 10.53 7.93
C ASP A 84 1.57 9.57 6.73
N ALA A 85 2.14 8.37 6.92
CA ALA A 85 2.19 7.38 5.86
C ALA A 85 0.76 6.93 5.49
N ALA A 86 0.43 6.98 4.20
CA ALA A 86 -0.79 6.35 3.70
C ALA A 86 -0.85 4.89 4.17
N THR A 87 -2.02 4.49 4.67
CA THR A 87 -2.31 3.10 5.00
C THR A 87 -3.18 2.48 3.92
N PHE A 88 -3.02 1.18 3.70
CA PHE A 88 -3.64 0.45 2.60
C PHE A 88 -4.29 -0.83 3.13
N ASP A 89 -5.57 -1.04 2.82
CA ASP A 89 -6.27 -2.30 3.05
C ASP A 89 -6.37 -3.16 1.78
N ASP A 90 -6.18 -2.55 0.60
CA ASP A 90 -6.02 -3.24 -0.68
C ASP A 90 -4.55 -3.62 -0.95
N PRO A 91 -4.22 -4.92 -1.08
CA PRO A 91 -2.84 -5.37 -1.34
C PRO A 91 -2.29 -4.89 -2.68
N PHE A 92 -3.13 -4.64 -3.69
CA PHE A 92 -2.67 -4.18 -5.00
C PHE A 92 -2.27 -2.70 -4.96
N ALA A 93 -3.11 -1.85 -4.38
CA ALA A 93 -2.75 -0.45 -4.10
C ALA A 93 -1.52 -0.35 -3.19
N TYR A 94 -1.44 -1.21 -2.17
CA TYR A 94 -0.27 -1.30 -1.29
C TYR A 94 1.01 -1.58 -2.09
N CYS A 95 1.06 -2.68 -2.85
CA CYS A 95 2.25 -3.04 -3.62
C CYS A 95 2.60 -2.00 -4.68
N ALA A 96 1.59 -1.43 -5.37
CA ALA A 96 1.82 -0.35 -6.33
C ALA A 96 2.48 0.88 -5.69
N ALA A 97 2.13 1.20 -4.43
CA ALA A 97 2.70 2.33 -3.70
C ALA A 97 4.08 2.03 -3.11
N VAL A 98 4.29 0.85 -2.52
CA VAL A 98 5.56 0.52 -1.82
C VAL A 98 6.63 -0.08 -2.74
N GLY A 99 6.25 -0.51 -3.94
CA GLY A 99 7.15 -1.10 -4.92
C GLY A 99 7.61 -2.50 -4.50
N THR A 100 8.78 -2.60 -3.88
CA THR A 100 9.41 -3.88 -3.54
C THR A 100 9.65 -3.98 -2.04
N ILE A 101 9.02 -4.94 -1.38
CA ILE A 101 9.25 -5.26 0.02
C ILE A 101 9.06 -6.76 0.24
N ASP A 102 10.03 -7.40 0.91
CA ASP A 102 10.03 -8.85 1.15
C ASP A 102 8.92 -9.28 2.11
N THR A 103 8.59 -8.43 3.08
CA THR A 103 7.56 -8.66 4.08
C THR A 103 6.76 -7.37 4.24
N PRO A 104 5.45 -7.40 3.96
CA PRO A 104 4.56 -6.26 4.19
C PRO A 104 4.74 -5.68 5.59
N ASP A 105 4.72 -4.36 5.67
CA ASP A 105 4.93 -3.61 6.91
C ASP A 105 3.62 -2.96 7.40
N ALA A 106 3.74 -2.15 8.46
CA ALA A 106 2.60 -1.53 9.13
C ALA A 106 1.75 -0.59 8.24
N ARG A 107 2.20 -0.25 7.03
CA ARG A 107 1.41 0.52 6.06
C ARG A 107 0.28 -0.33 5.45
N TYR A 108 0.40 -1.66 5.43
CA TYR A 108 -0.72 -2.53 5.09
C TYR A 108 -1.54 -2.84 6.34
N THR A 109 -2.84 -2.53 6.29
CA THR A 109 -3.78 -2.67 7.41
C THR A 109 -4.92 -3.65 7.12
N GLY A 110 -4.88 -4.29 5.95
CA GLY A 110 -5.86 -5.29 5.53
C GLY A 110 -5.69 -6.65 6.22
N GLU A 111 -6.47 -7.63 5.78
CA GLU A 111 -6.37 -9.01 6.27
C GLU A 111 -5.00 -9.60 5.93
N GLU A 112 -4.42 -10.36 6.88
CA GLU A 112 -3.12 -11.01 6.71
C GLU A 112 -3.26 -12.56 6.74
N PRO A 113 -2.81 -13.27 5.68
CA PRO A 113 -2.52 -12.75 4.34
C PRO A 113 -3.80 -12.24 3.64
N PRO A 114 -3.68 -11.34 2.64
CA PRO A 114 -4.82 -10.79 1.92
C PRO A 114 -5.65 -11.89 1.26
N ALA A 115 -6.98 -11.81 1.35
CA ALA A 115 -7.88 -12.76 0.70
C ALA A 115 -7.60 -12.88 -0.82
N ALA A 116 -7.23 -11.78 -1.47
CA ALA A 116 -6.84 -11.78 -2.88
C ALA A 116 -5.58 -12.62 -3.15
N ALA A 117 -4.58 -12.56 -2.27
CA ALA A 117 -3.39 -13.40 -2.36
C ALA A 117 -3.72 -14.88 -2.18
N VAL A 118 -4.57 -15.21 -1.20
CA VAL A 118 -5.00 -16.59 -0.94
C VAL A 118 -5.79 -17.18 -2.13
N GLN A 119 -6.77 -16.44 -2.66
CA GLN A 119 -7.59 -16.92 -3.77
C GLN A 119 -6.82 -16.96 -5.10
N GLY A 120 -6.00 -15.95 -5.37
CA GLY A 120 -5.13 -15.96 -6.55
C GLY A 120 -4.15 -17.13 -6.52
N LEU A 121 -3.59 -17.44 -5.33
CA LEU A 121 -2.70 -18.57 -5.16
C LEU A 121 -3.42 -19.91 -5.33
N ARG A 122 -4.66 -20.06 -4.82
CA ARG A 122 -5.52 -21.24 -5.05
C ARG A 122 -5.63 -21.55 -6.55
N ALA A 123 -5.90 -20.53 -7.36
CA ALA A 123 -5.97 -20.66 -8.81
C ALA A 123 -4.60 -21.01 -9.42
N ALA A 124 -3.54 -20.29 -9.02
CA ALA A 124 -2.20 -20.46 -9.57
C ALA A 124 -1.62 -21.87 -9.35
N ILE A 125 -1.89 -22.48 -8.20
CA ILE A 125 -1.42 -23.84 -7.86
C ILE A 125 -2.41 -24.94 -8.26
N ASN A 126 -3.53 -24.60 -8.91
CA ASN A 126 -4.64 -25.52 -9.21
C ASN A 126 -5.13 -26.30 -7.98
N ALA A 127 -5.25 -25.62 -6.83
CA ALA A 127 -5.75 -26.26 -5.62
C ALA A 127 -7.23 -26.65 -5.78
N PRO A 128 -7.67 -27.78 -5.20
CA PRO A 128 -9.07 -28.20 -5.25
C PRO A 128 -10.02 -27.12 -4.72
N ALA A 129 -11.19 -26.97 -5.35
CA ALA A 129 -12.18 -25.98 -4.93
C ALA A 129 -12.72 -26.25 -3.51
N ASP A 130 -12.73 -27.51 -3.07
CA ASP A 130 -13.12 -27.95 -1.74
C ASP A 130 -11.98 -27.94 -0.71
N ALA A 131 -10.77 -27.52 -1.10
CA ALA A 131 -9.68 -27.33 -0.17
C ALA A 131 -10.10 -26.30 0.90
N PRO A 132 -9.93 -26.60 2.21
CA PRO A 132 -10.24 -25.67 3.27
C PRO A 132 -9.46 -24.35 3.16
N ASP A 133 -10.14 -23.21 3.27
CA ASP A 133 -9.54 -21.88 3.17
C ASP A 133 -8.48 -21.62 4.26
N ASP A 134 -8.63 -22.21 5.45
CA ASP A 134 -7.68 -22.08 6.55
C ASP A 134 -6.32 -22.73 6.23
N ILE A 135 -6.29 -23.85 5.51
CA ILE A 135 -5.06 -24.48 5.05
C ILE A 135 -4.33 -23.56 4.06
N LEU A 136 -5.06 -23.02 3.08
CA LEU A 136 -4.49 -22.10 2.10
C LEU A 136 -4.00 -20.82 2.77
N LYS A 137 -4.81 -20.24 3.65
CA LYS A 137 -4.46 -19.03 4.40
C LYS A 137 -3.19 -19.24 5.24
N ASN A 138 -3.15 -20.29 6.05
CA ASN A 138 -2.00 -20.56 6.93
C ASN A 138 -0.72 -20.91 6.17
N GLY A 139 -0.84 -21.42 4.94
CA GLY A 139 0.30 -21.72 4.09
C GLY A 139 0.69 -20.62 3.11
N THR A 140 -0.08 -19.53 3.02
CA THR A 140 0.16 -18.44 2.06
C THR A 140 1.12 -17.43 2.64
N PHE A 141 2.22 -17.21 1.92
CA PHE A 141 3.14 -16.09 2.09
C PHE A 141 2.95 -15.14 0.93
N TRP A 142 3.05 -13.84 1.19
CA TRP A 142 2.94 -12.83 0.14
C TRP A 142 3.95 -11.71 0.34
N ARG A 143 4.26 -11.02 -0.75
CA ARG A 143 5.19 -9.89 -0.77
C ARG A 143 4.88 -8.96 -1.94
N CYS A 144 5.49 -7.79 -1.94
CA CYS A 144 5.50 -6.91 -3.10
C CYS A 144 6.81 -7.07 -3.86
N ALA A 145 6.71 -7.33 -5.16
CA ALA A 145 7.86 -7.43 -6.06
C ALA A 145 7.58 -6.57 -7.30
N ASP A 146 8.39 -5.54 -7.50
CA ASP A 146 8.24 -4.60 -8.63
C ASP A 146 6.81 -4.02 -8.74
N GLY A 147 6.23 -3.65 -7.60
CA GLY A 147 4.88 -3.12 -7.52
C GLY A 147 3.76 -4.16 -7.61
N GLN A 148 4.08 -5.43 -7.84
CA GLN A 148 3.10 -6.52 -7.98
C GLN A 148 2.94 -7.31 -6.68
N VAL A 149 1.72 -7.78 -6.43
CA VAL A 149 1.46 -8.79 -5.40
C VAL A 149 2.02 -10.13 -5.89
N LYS A 150 2.93 -10.72 -5.13
CA LYS A 150 3.40 -12.11 -5.33
C LYS A 150 2.97 -12.95 -4.15
N ALA A 151 2.57 -14.20 -4.40
CA ALA A 151 2.27 -15.16 -3.34
C ALA A 151 2.96 -16.50 -3.56
N CYS A 152 3.25 -17.18 -2.45
CA CYS A 152 3.91 -18.48 -2.39
C CYS A 152 3.17 -19.36 -1.37
N PHE A 153 2.96 -20.62 -1.72
CA PHE A 153 2.33 -21.60 -0.81
C PHE A 153 3.42 -22.48 -0.20
N VAL A 154 3.59 -22.42 1.13
CA VAL A 154 4.56 -23.28 1.82
C VAL A 154 4.11 -24.73 1.74
N GLY A 155 5.04 -25.60 1.35
CA GLY A 155 4.79 -27.02 1.17
C GLY A 155 6.03 -27.84 1.51
N ALA A 156 5.93 -29.16 1.35
CA ALA A 156 6.97 -30.10 1.78
C ALA A 156 8.37 -29.75 1.26
N ASN A 157 8.51 -29.11 0.10
CA ASN A 157 9.79 -28.71 -0.50
C ASN A 157 9.85 -27.23 -0.94
N ILE A 158 8.90 -26.38 -0.54
CA ILE A 158 8.78 -25.00 -1.07
C ILE A 158 9.14 -24.00 0.04
N PRO A 159 10.33 -23.36 0.01
CA PRO A 159 10.77 -22.44 1.06
C PRO A 159 10.38 -20.99 0.74
N CYS A 160 9.14 -20.59 1.04
CA CYS A 160 8.67 -19.24 0.73
C CYS A 160 9.50 -18.12 1.43
N GLU A 161 9.98 -18.35 2.65
CA GLU A 161 10.68 -17.32 3.43
C GLU A 161 12.21 -17.34 3.26
N THR A 162 12.77 -18.26 2.47
CA THR A 162 14.23 -18.42 2.33
C THR A 162 14.70 -17.95 0.95
N LYS A 163 15.80 -17.18 0.93
CA LYS A 163 16.47 -16.81 -0.31
C LYS A 163 17.08 -18.03 -0.98
N ALA A 164 17.13 -18.00 -2.32
CA ALA A 164 17.76 -19.02 -3.13
C ALA A 164 19.24 -19.18 -2.75
N ASP A 165 19.66 -20.43 -2.56
CA ASP A 165 21.06 -20.79 -2.38
C ASP A 165 21.69 -21.03 -3.76
N LEU A 166 22.52 -20.07 -4.17
CA LEU A 166 23.25 -20.06 -5.44
C LEU A 166 24.64 -20.71 -5.32
N SER A 167 24.98 -21.30 -4.17
CA SER A 167 26.26 -21.98 -3.98
C SER A 167 26.38 -23.24 -4.85
N GLU A 168 27.44 -23.30 -5.65
CA GLU A 168 27.87 -24.52 -6.36
C GLU A 168 28.72 -25.45 -5.47
N THR A 169 28.89 -25.11 -4.20
CA THR A 169 29.64 -25.92 -3.22
C THR A 169 28.69 -26.76 -2.39
N PRO A 170 28.93 -28.07 -2.23
CA PRO A 170 28.05 -28.94 -1.46
C PRO A 170 28.07 -28.61 0.03
N ASN A 171 26.91 -28.68 0.66
CA ASN A 171 26.79 -28.51 2.11
C ASN A 171 27.07 -29.83 2.87
N GLU A 172 27.14 -29.73 4.19
CA GLU A 172 27.44 -30.89 5.06
C GLU A 172 26.42 -32.02 4.92
N GLY A 173 25.14 -31.70 4.70
CA GLY A 173 24.07 -32.68 4.52
C GLY A 173 24.25 -33.51 3.25
N MET A 174 24.61 -32.87 2.14
CA MET A 174 24.95 -33.56 0.88
C MET A 174 26.17 -34.47 1.07
N VAL A 175 27.22 -33.96 1.73
CA VAL A 175 28.45 -34.73 1.99
C VAL A 175 28.16 -35.96 2.84
N ALA A 176 27.33 -35.83 3.88
CA ALA A 176 26.91 -36.95 4.71
C ALA A 176 26.09 -37.97 3.91
N PHE A 177 25.12 -37.50 3.12
CA PHE A 177 24.26 -38.35 2.30
C PHE A 177 25.05 -39.18 1.28
N CYS A 178 25.99 -38.55 0.55
CA CYS A 178 26.76 -39.27 -0.47
C CYS A 178 27.73 -40.30 0.13
N LYS A 179 28.23 -40.11 1.36
CA LYS A 179 29.05 -41.15 2.03
C LYS A 179 28.26 -42.44 2.26
N GLU A 180 26.98 -42.31 2.56
CA GLU A 180 26.08 -43.46 2.78
C GLU A 180 25.50 -44.00 1.47
N ASN A 181 25.43 -43.17 0.43
CA ASN A 181 24.84 -43.47 -0.87
C ASN A 181 25.78 -43.07 -2.02
N PRO A 182 26.85 -43.87 -2.28
CA PRO A 182 27.98 -43.41 -3.10
C PRO A 182 27.68 -43.03 -4.54
N ASP A 183 26.69 -43.66 -5.16
CA ASP A 183 26.33 -43.51 -6.57
C ASP A 183 24.85 -43.11 -6.75
N ALA A 184 24.26 -42.44 -5.75
CA ALA A 184 22.89 -41.95 -5.85
C ALA A 184 22.75 -40.91 -6.97
N GLU A 185 21.80 -41.11 -7.87
CA GLU A 185 21.53 -40.19 -8.97
C GLU A 185 21.00 -38.82 -8.49
N VAL A 186 20.31 -38.80 -7.33
CA VAL A 186 19.70 -37.59 -6.76
C VAL A 186 19.97 -37.53 -5.25
N VAL A 187 20.44 -36.37 -4.79
CA VAL A 187 20.51 -36.00 -3.38
C VAL A 187 19.18 -35.33 -2.98
N PRO A 188 18.45 -35.84 -1.96
CA PRO A 188 17.14 -35.30 -1.61
C PRO A 188 17.24 -33.90 -0.98
N ALA A 189 16.18 -33.09 -1.12
CA ALA A 189 16.10 -31.74 -0.52
C ALA A 189 16.28 -31.72 1.01
N ALA A 190 16.02 -32.83 1.71
CA ALA A 190 16.30 -32.97 3.14
C ALA A 190 17.81 -32.94 3.46
N ALA A 191 18.66 -33.37 2.52
CA ALA A 191 20.12 -33.32 2.64
C ALA A 191 20.71 -32.11 1.91
N ALA A 192 20.21 -31.80 0.72
CA ALA A 192 20.66 -30.68 -0.09
C ALA A 192 20.22 -29.31 0.45
N GLY A 193 19.25 -29.26 1.35
CA GLY A 193 18.55 -28.04 1.69
C GLY A 193 17.49 -27.72 0.64
N ARG A 194 16.48 -26.96 1.05
CA ARG A 194 15.30 -26.68 0.22
C ARG A 194 15.48 -25.47 -0.69
N ALA A 195 16.53 -24.67 -0.44
CA ALA A 195 16.79 -23.42 -1.12
C ALA A 195 17.77 -23.55 -2.30
N THR A 196 18.45 -24.70 -2.47
CA THR A 196 19.41 -24.87 -3.57
C THR A 196 18.71 -24.77 -4.92
N VAL A 197 19.33 -24.06 -5.86
CA VAL A 197 18.83 -23.93 -7.22
C VAL A 197 19.36 -24.99 -8.19
N TYR A 198 20.29 -25.81 -7.71
CA TYR A 198 20.95 -26.84 -8.50
C TYR A 198 20.41 -28.24 -8.18
N THR A 199 20.46 -29.10 -9.19
CA THR A 199 20.36 -30.55 -8.96
C THR A 199 21.67 -31.07 -8.39
N TRP A 200 21.59 -32.13 -7.58
CA TRP A 200 22.75 -32.74 -6.94
C TRP A 200 22.66 -34.26 -7.04
N GLY A 201 23.78 -34.90 -7.35
CA GLY A 201 23.95 -36.35 -7.33
C GLY A 201 25.19 -36.75 -6.52
N CYS A 202 25.49 -38.05 -6.49
CA CYS A 202 26.69 -38.59 -5.86
C CYS A 202 27.48 -39.42 -6.89
N ALA A 203 28.81 -39.29 -6.87
CA ALA A 203 29.70 -40.16 -7.62
C ALA A 203 30.84 -40.62 -6.72
N GLY A 204 30.94 -41.93 -6.48
CA GLY A 204 31.99 -42.50 -5.62
C GLY A 204 32.02 -41.92 -4.20
N GLY A 205 30.86 -41.55 -3.64
CA GLY A 205 30.75 -41.02 -2.28
C GLY A 205 30.90 -39.51 -2.15
N VAL A 206 31.07 -38.80 -3.27
CA VAL A 206 31.28 -37.34 -3.29
C VAL A 206 30.07 -36.67 -3.96
N PRO A 207 29.52 -35.58 -3.39
CA PRO A 207 28.47 -34.80 -4.05
C PRO A 207 28.97 -34.20 -5.36
N VAL A 208 28.14 -34.29 -6.39
CA VAL A 208 28.39 -33.73 -7.72
C VAL A 208 27.30 -32.71 -8.01
N ASN A 209 27.72 -31.49 -8.33
CA ASN A 209 26.81 -30.43 -8.77
C ASN A 209 26.29 -30.75 -10.18
N GLY A 210 24.98 -30.59 -10.38
CA GLY A 210 24.29 -30.80 -11.64
C GLY A 210 23.86 -29.49 -12.30
N GLU A 211 22.78 -29.57 -13.08
CA GLU A 211 22.20 -28.42 -13.75
C GLU A 211 21.48 -27.49 -12.76
N GLN A 212 21.52 -26.19 -13.04
CA GLN A 212 20.65 -25.22 -12.40
C GLN A 212 19.23 -25.37 -12.96
N VAL A 213 18.27 -25.65 -12.09
CA VAL A 213 16.86 -25.92 -12.46
C VAL A 213 15.87 -24.91 -11.89
N LEU A 214 16.34 -24.03 -11.00
CA LEU A 214 15.56 -22.95 -10.39
C LEU A 214 16.34 -21.64 -10.49
N HIS A 215 15.66 -20.50 -10.33
CA HIS A 215 16.29 -19.20 -10.49
C HIS A 215 15.95 -18.26 -9.35
N ALA A 216 16.91 -17.45 -8.94
CA ALA A 216 16.65 -16.34 -8.05
C ALA A 216 15.95 -15.22 -8.84
N ASP A 217 14.90 -14.65 -8.27
CA ASP A 217 14.33 -13.39 -8.74
C ASP A 217 15.16 -12.18 -8.27
N ALA A 218 14.72 -10.97 -8.61
CA ALA A 218 15.42 -9.73 -8.26
C ALA A 218 15.55 -9.50 -6.73
N GLN A 219 14.68 -10.10 -5.93
CA GLN A 219 14.75 -10.06 -4.46
C GLN A 219 15.55 -11.24 -3.89
N GLY A 220 16.03 -12.17 -4.72
CA GLY A 220 16.81 -13.32 -4.31
C GLY A 220 15.99 -14.53 -3.85
N PHE A 221 14.67 -14.54 -4.05
CA PHE A 221 13.84 -15.72 -3.78
C PHE A 221 13.79 -16.64 -5.01
N ILE A 222 13.47 -17.92 -4.82
CA ILE A 222 13.29 -18.87 -5.92
C ILE A 222 12.04 -18.50 -6.75
N ALA A 223 12.24 -17.93 -7.92
CA ALA A 223 11.22 -17.32 -8.78
C ALA A 223 10.07 -18.29 -9.10
N GLU A 224 10.37 -19.55 -9.35
CA GLU A 224 9.40 -20.58 -9.73
C GLU A 224 8.37 -20.90 -8.63
N PHE A 225 8.65 -20.52 -7.38
CA PHE A 225 7.72 -20.73 -6.26
C PHE A 225 6.85 -19.51 -5.96
N TRP A 226 7.09 -18.38 -6.64
CA TRP A 226 6.39 -17.12 -6.42
C TRP A 226 5.49 -16.77 -7.60
N TYR A 227 4.19 -16.86 -7.38
CA TYR A 227 3.18 -16.58 -8.40
C TYR A 227 2.81 -15.11 -8.40
N ALA A 228 2.73 -14.52 -9.60
CA ALA A 228 2.07 -13.24 -9.78
C ALA A 228 0.58 -13.39 -9.44
N ILE A 229 0.13 -12.63 -8.45
CA ILE A 229 -1.29 -12.55 -8.14
C ILE A 229 -1.84 -11.40 -8.95
N GLU A 230 -2.75 -11.75 -9.85
CA GLU A 230 -3.53 -10.76 -10.56
C GLU A 230 -4.67 -10.28 -9.65
N PRO A 231 -5.04 -9.00 -9.71
CA PRO A 231 -6.33 -8.58 -9.18
C PRO A 231 -7.41 -9.46 -9.82
N PRO A 232 -8.40 -9.93 -9.05
CA PRO A 232 -9.38 -10.90 -9.52
C PRO A 232 -9.92 -10.50 -10.89
N THR A 233 -9.59 -11.30 -11.91
CA THR A 233 -10.03 -11.12 -13.29
C THR A 233 -11.54 -11.38 -13.32
N GLY A 234 -12.27 -10.29 -13.15
CA GLY A 234 -13.69 -10.27 -12.79
C GLY A 234 -14.09 -8.89 -12.27
N ALA A 235 -13.15 -8.16 -11.67
CA ALA A 235 -13.15 -6.70 -11.72
C ALA A 235 -12.21 -6.26 -12.85
N ALA A 236 -12.50 -6.67 -14.08
CA ALA A 236 -12.26 -5.70 -15.13
C ALA A 236 -12.98 -4.42 -14.66
N SER A 237 -12.38 -3.26 -14.84
CA SER A 237 -13.19 -2.13 -15.27
C SER A 237 -13.85 -2.57 -16.59
N GLN A 238 -14.87 -3.45 -16.52
CA GLN A 238 -16.07 -3.17 -17.28
C GLN A 238 -16.33 -1.73 -16.91
N SER A 239 -16.25 -0.86 -17.89
CA SER A 239 -16.83 0.48 -17.75
C SER A 239 -18.26 0.19 -17.35
N LEU A 240 -18.54 0.22 -16.04
CA LEU A 240 -19.83 -0.13 -15.51
C LEU A 240 -20.78 0.83 -16.21
N VAL A 241 -21.66 0.28 -17.03
CA VAL A 241 -22.50 1.10 -17.87
C VAL A 241 -23.45 1.82 -16.93
N VAL A 242 -23.21 3.11 -16.74
CA VAL A 242 -24.12 3.98 -16.02
C VAL A 242 -25.34 4.16 -16.89
N ALA A 243 -26.53 3.91 -16.34
CA ALA A 243 -27.75 4.08 -17.09
C ALA A 243 -27.88 5.53 -17.59
N PRO A 244 -28.28 5.74 -18.87
CA PRO A 244 -28.30 7.07 -19.48
C PRO A 244 -29.29 8.02 -18.80
N ASP A 245 -30.24 7.48 -18.04
CA ASP A 245 -31.25 8.20 -17.27
C ASP A 245 -30.87 8.39 -15.79
N LEU A 246 -29.62 8.09 -15.36
CA LEU A 246 -29.18 8.22 -13.97
C LEU A 246 -29.51 9.60 -13.38
N ALA A 247 -29.30 10.68 -14.15
CA ALA A 247 -29.62 12.04 -13.70
C ALA A 247 -31.11 12.23 -13.39
N ALA A 248 -32.01 11.62 -14.18
CA ALA A 248 -33.44 11.67 -13.94
C ALA A 248 -33.83 10.85 -12.70
N ARG A 249 -33.20 9.68 -12.49
CA ARG A 249 -33.41 8.86 -11.29
C ARG A 249 -32.94 9.58 -10.04
N HIS A 250 -31.73 10.13 -10.08
CA HIS A 250 -31.13 10.95 -9.03
C HIS A 250 -32.02 12.14 -8.66
N ALA A 251 -32.62 12.83 -9.63
CA ALA A 251 -33.52 13.96 -9.39
C ALA A 251 -34.79 13.60 -8.60
N ARG A 252 -35.15 12.30 -8.50
CA ARG A 252 -36.25 11.83 -7.63
C ARG A 252 -35.85 11.80 -6.15
N LEU A 253 -34.55 11.73 -5.85
CA LEU A 253 -34.00 11.68 -4.50
C LEU A 253 -33.74 13.09 -3.99
N LYS A 254 -34.60 13.57 -3.11
CA LYS A 254 -34.40 14.86 -2.44
C LYS A 254 -33.61 14.65 -1.16
N SER A 255 -32.35 15.08 -1.15
CA SER A 255 -31.55 15.11 0.08
C SER A 255 -32.18 16.08 1.09
N VAL A 256 -32.29 15.63 2.33
CA VAL A 256 -32.77 16.42 3.47
C VAL A 256 -31.75 16.26 4.58
N THR A 257 -31.11 17.36 4.98
CA THR A 257 -30.22 17.35 6.13
C THR A 257 -31.06 17.22 7.39
N VAL A 258 -30.92 16.09 8.08
CA VAL A 258 -31.60 15.85 9.37
C VAL A 258 -30.88 16.59 10.50
N ALA A 259 -29.57 16.85 10.41
CA ALA A 259 -28.89 17.82 11.27
C ALA A 259 -29.17 19.26 10.78
N PRO A 260 -29.40 20.25 11.66
CA PRO A 260 -29.32 20.22 13.12
C PRO A 260 -30.67 19.96 13.82
N THR A 261 -31.63 19.27 13.17
CA THR A 261 -33.00 19.09 13.75
C THR A 261 -33.03 18.21 15.00
N VAL A 262 -31.95 17.47 15.27
CA VAL A 262 -31.80 16.66 16.48
C VAL A 262 -31.26 17.53 17.61
N ASP A 263 -32.15 17.93 18.53
CA ASP A 263 -31.79 18.64 19.76
C ASP A 263 -31.16 17.69 20.78
N THR A 264 -29.82 17.71 20.85
CA THR A 264 -29.03 16.95 21.84
C THR A 264 -28.74 17.75 23.11
N SER A 265 -29.22 19.00 23.24
CA SER A 265 -28.92 19.86 24.39
C SER A 265 -29.52 19.37 25.71
N LYS A 266 -30.46 18.42 25.63
CA LYS A 266 -31.13 17.79 26.77
C LYS A 266 -30.46 16.49 27.21
N LEU A 267 -29.43 16.05 26.52
CA LEU A 267 -28.70 14.83 26.86
C LEU A 267 -27.58 15.17 27.85
N GLU A 268 -27.45 14.36 28.88
CA GLU A 268 -26.34 14.41 29.82
C GLU A 268 -25.03 13.98 29.14
N PRO A 269 -23.86 14.38 29.65
CA PRO A 269 -22.57 14.04 29.05
C PRO A 269 -22.32 12.53 28.86
N TRP A 270 -22.89 11.69 29.73
CA TRP A 270 -22.77 10.23 29.60
C TRP A 270 -23.75 9.65 28.56
N GLU A 271 -24.93 10.26 28.36
CA GLU A 271 -25.89 9.85 27.34
C GLU A 271 -25.33 10.14 25.94
N LEU A 272 -24.60 11.24 25.78
CA LEU A 272 -23.86 11.54 24.55
C LEU A 272 -22.81 10.48 24.24
N GLN A 273 -22.11 9.95 25.24
CA GLN A 273 -21.15 8.85 25.05
C GLN A 273 -21.84 7.54 24.67
N VAL A 274 -23.02 7.26 25.21
CA VAL A 274 -23.82 6.09 24.82
C VAL A 274 -24.34 6.24 23.39
N LEU A 275 -24.82 7.44 23.01
CA LEU A 275 -25.26 7.74 21.66
C LEU A 275 -24.13 7.54 20.63
N ASP A 276 -22.91 7.94 20.96
CA ASP A 276 -21.72 7.68 20.14
C ASP A 276 -21.51 6.18 19.89
N LYS A 277 -21.70 5.34 20.92
CA LYS A 277 -21.65 3.87 20.76
C LYS A 277 -22.77 3.31 19.91
N PHE A 278 -23.97 3.86 19.98
CA PHE A 278 -25.06 3.44 19.09
C PHE A 278 -24.81 3.84 17.64
N MET A 279 -24.24 5.02 17.38
CA MET A 279 -23.85 5.40 16.02
C MET A 279 -22.76 4.49 15.45
N GLN A 280 -21.75 4.15 16.26
CA GLN A 280 -20.74 3.15 15.89
C GLN A 280 -21.37 1.79 15.56
N ALA A 281 -22.31 1.32 16.38
CA ALA A 281 -23.04 0.08 16.13
C ALA A 281 -23.87 0.13 14.84
N ALA A 282 -24.51 1.27 14.55
CA ALA A 282 -25.30 1.47 13.33
C ALA A 282 -24.44 1.35 12.06
N TRP A 283 -23.21 1.85 12.06
CA TRP A 283 -22.29 1.68 10.91
C TRP A 283 -21.96 0.22 10.60
N TYR A 284 -21.88 -0.65 11.62
CA TYR A 284 -21.71 -2.09 11.39
C TYR A 284 -22.95 -2.72 10.76
N MET A 285 -24.16 -2.21 11.06
CA MET A 285 -25.38 -2.68 10.42
C MET A 285 -25.42 -2.30 8.94
N ASP A 286 -24.98 -1.08 8.60
CA ASP A 286 -24.83 -0.66 7.21
C ASP A 286 -23.85 -1.54 6.45
N ALA A 287 -22.66 -1.78 7.01
CA ALA A 287 -21.66 -2.64 6.39
C ALA A 287 -22.18 -4.08 6.18
N ALA A 288 -22.83 -4.66 7.20
CA ALA A 288 -23.42 -6.00 7.08
C ALA A 288 -24.53 -6.05 6.02
N TYR A 289 -25.33 -4.99 5.90
CA TYR A 289 -26.41 -4.93 4.92
C TYR A 289 -25.89 -4.80 3.48
N TRP A 290 -24.83 -4.01 3.27
CA TRP A 290 -24.13 -3.95 1.98
C TRP A 290 -23.63 -5.33 1.53
N GLN A 291 -23.02 -6.10 2.43
CA GLN A 291 -22.55 -7.47 2.15
C GLN A 291 -23.69 -8.43 1.78
N GLN A 292 -24.88 -8.25 2.36
CA GLN A 292 -26.04 -9.07 2.05
C GLN A 292 -26.71 -8.70 0.71
N VAL A 293 -26.52 -7.46 0.24
CA VAL A 293 -27.25 -6.92 -0.93
C VAL A 293 -26.40 -6.83 -2.17
N ASP A 294 -25.18 -6.30 -2.07
CA ASP A 294 -24.28 -6.09 -3.21
C ASP A 294 -22.83 -5.87 -2.72
N PRO A 295 -22.11 -6.94 -2.32
CA PRO A 295 -20.75 -6.83 -1.80
C PRO A 295 -19.75 -6.28 -2.84
N GLU A 296 -20.04 -6.43 -4.13
CA GLU A 296 -19.28 -5.77 -5.19
C GLU A 296 -19.66 -4.30 -5.34
N GLY A 297 -20.97 -3.99 -5.31
CA GLY A 297 -21.47 -2.63 -5.30
C GLY A 297 -20.89 -1.80 -4.15
N GLU A 298 -20.67 -2.38 -2.98
CA GLU A 298 -20.04 -1.70 -1.84
C GLU A 298 -18.62 -1.21 -2.18
N ARG A 299 -17.81 -2.06 -2.83
CA ARG A 299 -16.45 -1.69 -3.24
C ARG A 299 -16.47 -0.49 -4.20
N ILE A 300 -17.40 -0.50 -5.15
CA ILE A 300 -17.57 0.61 -6.10
C ILE A 300 -18.04 1.86 -5.36
N PHE A 301 -19.07 1.76 -4.52
CA PHE A 301 -19.60 2.87 -3.73
C PHE A 301 -18.51 3.58 -2.91
N ARG A 302 -17.68 2.80 -2.20
CA ARG A 302 -16.57 3.34 -1.38
C ARG A 302 -15.47 4.01 -2.21
N SER A 303 -15.35 3.67 -3.49
CA SER A 303 -14.39 4.30 -4.41
C SER A 303 -14.88 5.61 -5.03
N LEU A 304 -16.18 5.92 -4.92
CA LEU A 304 -16.76 7.13 -5.50
C LEU A 304 -16.52 8.34 -4.60
N ASP A 305 -16.15 9.46 -5.22
CA ASP A 305 -16.01 10.75 -4.56
C ASP A 305 -17.32 11.54 -4.66
N ALA A 306 -18.05 11.66 -3.56
CA ALA A 306 -19.29 12.43 -3.49
C ALA A 306 -19.11 13.94 -3.74
N SER A 307 -17.88 14.46 -3.58
CA SER A 307 -17.55 15.86 -3.85
C SER A 307 -17.31 16.14 -5.34
N ASN A 308 -17.01 15.10 -6.13
CA ASN A 308 -16.86 15.18 -7.57
C ASN A 308 -18.26 15.26 -8.23
N PRO A 309 -18.60 16.36 -8.94
CA PRO A 309 -19.90 16.52 -9.59
C PRO A 309 -20.24 15.40 -10.58
N ASP A 310 -19.24 14.80 -11.22
CA ASP A 310 -19.43 13.73 -12.20
C ASP A 310 -19.78 12.39 -11.53
N GLN A 311 -19.49 12.24 -10.23
CA GLN A 311 -19.72 11.01 -9.46
C GLN A 311 -20.83 11.16 -8.42
N ALA A 312 -21.16 12.39 -8.01
CA ALA A 312 -22.14 12.68 -6.94
C ALA A 312 -23.51 12.02 -7.17
N ALA A 313 -24.01 12.05 -8.42
CA ALA A 313 -25.29 11.44 -8.76
C ALA A 313 -25.27 9.91 -8.59
N LEU A 314 -24.17 9.27 -8.98
CA LEU A 314 -23.99 7.83 -8.84
C LEU A 314 -23.80 7.45 -7.37
N HIS A 315 -22.99 8.21 -6.64
CA HIS A 315 -22.77 8.02 -5.21
C HIS A 315 -24.10 8.09 -4.43
N LEU A 316 -24.92 9.13 -4.65
CA LEU A 316 -26.22 9.25 -3.96
C LEU A 316 -27.19 8.12 -4.36
N MET A 317 -27.21 7.73 -5.64
CA MET A 317 -28.04 6.63 -6.09
C MET A 317 -27.62 5.31 -5.43
N MET A 318 -26.33 5.03 -5.32
CA MET A 318 -25.84 3.82 -4.66
C MET A 318 -26.11 3.82 -3.16
N ASP A 319 -25.92 4.96 -2.49
CA ASP A 319 -26.21 5.14 -1.06
C ASP A 319 -27.70 4.88 -0.74
N ALA A 320 -28.60 5.55 -1.47
CA ALA A 320 -30.04 5.41 -1.26
C ALA A 320 -30.57 3.99 -1.56
N ASN A 321 -29.88 3.24 -2.41
CA ASN A 321 -30.31 1.93 -2.88
C ASN A 321 -29.52 0.76 -2.28
N TYR A 322 -28.45 1.00 -1.50
CA TYR A 322 -27.52 -0.03 -1.01
C TYR A 322 -27.20 -1.08 -2.09
N GLY A 323 -26.84 -0.62 -3.30
CA GLY A 323 -26.56 -1.48 -4.44
C GLY A 323 -26.74 -0.79 -5.79
N ARG A 324 -26.54 -1.55 -6.86
CA ARG A 324 -26.55 -1.07 -8.27
C ARG A 324 -27.93 -1.02 -8.95
N TRP A 325 -28.99 -1.22 -8.17
CA TRP A 325 -30.38 -1.39 -8.63
C TRP A 325 -31.33 -0.39 -7.98
N ASP A 326 -32.20 0.23 -8.77
CA ASP A 326 -33.12 1.26 -8.28
C ASP A 326 -34.31 0.64 -7.55
N ARG A 327 -34.28 0.69 -6.21
CA ARG A 327 -35.35 0.19 -5.32
C ARG A 327 -36.67 0.92 -5.52
N PHE A 328 -36.64 2.13 -6.07
CA PHE A 328 -37.81 2.95 -6.33
C PHE A 328 -38.40 2.73 -7.73
N ASP A 329 -37.79 1.83 -8.50
CA ASP A 329 -38.14 1.54 -9.89
C ASP A 329 -37.95 0.05 -10.21
N ASP A 330 -38.63 -0.81 -9.43
CA ASP A 330 -38.64 -2.28 -9.59
C ASP A 330 -37.24 -2.93 -9.71
N PHE A 331 -36.24 -2.38 -9.02
CA PHE A 331 -34.84 -2.81 -9.06
C PHE A 331 -34.22 -2.74 -10.47
N ALA A 332 -34.68 -1.78 -11.29
CA ALA A 332 -34.06 -1.49 -12.57
C ALA A 332 -32.57 -1.19 -12.39
N VAL A 333 -31.73 -1.85 -13.18
CA VAL A 333 -30.27 -1.66 -13.15
C VAL A 333 -29.96 -0.20 -13.50
N PHE A 334 -29.13 0.47 -12.69
CA PHE A 334 -28.59 1.79 -13.03
C PHE A 334 -27.06 1.80 -13.15
N LEU A 335 -26.39 0.74 -12.72
CA LEU A 335 -24.94 0.58 -12.85
C LEU A 335 -24.61 -0.87 -13.22
N GLY A 336 -24.00 -1.09 -14.38
CA GLY A 336 -23.69 -2.43 -14.91
C GLY A 336 -24.86 -3.01 -15.72
N SER A 337 -24.90 -4.34 -15.84
CA SER A 337 -25.89 -5.05 -16.66
C SER A 337 -26.68 -6.13 -15.94
N ASP A 338 -26.18 -6.61 -14.80
CA ASP A 338 -26.74 -7.80 -14.16
C ASP A 338 -28.03 -7.46 -13.40
N PRO A 339 -29.09 -8.27 -13.53
CA PRO A 339 -30.28 -8.10 -12.72
C PRO A 339 -29.97 -8.42 -11.25
N ARG A 340 -30.75 -7.82 -10.35
CA ARG A 340 -30.62 -8.11 -8.92
C ARG A 340 -30.86 -9.61 -8.65
N PRO A 341 -29.95 -10.32 -7.95
CA PRO A 341 -30.18 -11.71 -7.57
C PRO A 341 -31.43 -11.86 -6.69
N LEU A 342 -32.28 -12.83 -7.00
CA LEU A 342 -33.53 -13.07 -6.24
C LEU A 342 -33.27 -13.47 -4.78
N GLY A 343 -32.19 -14.23 -4.55
CA GLY A 343 -31.71 -14.60 -3.21
C GLY A 343 -30.81 -13.55 -2.55
N SER A 344 -30.60 -12.40 -3.20
CA SER A 344 -29.55 -11.45 -2.81
C SER A 344 -28.19 -12.17 -2.73
N TYR A 345 -27.28 -11.74 -1.85
CA TYR A 345 -26.02 -12.44 -1.55
C TYR A 345 -26.12 -13.26 -0.26
N VAL A 346 -27.33 -13.66 0.12
CA VAL A 346 -27.60 -14.51 1.28
C VAL A 346 -27.61 -15.99 0.89
N TYR A 347 -27.91 -16.28 -0.38
CA TYR A 347 -27.89 -17.61 -0.97
C TYR A 347 -26.90 -17.66 -2.13
N PRO A 348 -26.34 -18.85 -2.46
CA PRO A 348 -25.59 -19.04 -3.69
C PRO A 348 -26.38 -18.58 -4.92
N ALA A 349 -25.69 -17.97 -5.88
CA ALA A 349 -26.32 -17.38 -7.05
C ALA A 349 -27.02 -18.39 -7.97
N ASP A 350 -26.63 -19.66 -7.90
CA ASP A 350 -27.17 -20.78 -8.63
C ASP A 350 -28.30 -21.53 -7.89
N LEU A 351 -28.56 -21.19 -6.62
CA LEU A 351 -29.59 -21.85 -5.83
C LEU A 351 -30.99 -21.39 -6.24
N THR A 352 -31.79 -22.32 -6.74
CA THR A 352 -33.19 -22.05 -7.11
C THR A 352 -34.12 -22.17 -5.92
N LYS A 353 -35.27 -21.50 -5.99
CA LYS A 353 -36.31 -21.61 -4.95
C LYS A 353 -36.84 -23.03 -4.75
N ALA A 354 -36.73 -23.90 -5.76
CA ALA A 354 -37.17 -25.29 -5.67
C ALA A 354 -36.16 -26.19 -4.93
N GLU A 355 -34.92 -25.74 -4.77
CA GLU A 355 -33.84 -26.45 -4.08
C GLU A 355 -33.73 -26.07 -2.59
N LEU A 356 -34.46 -25.04 -2.15
CA LEU A 356 -34.70 -24.67 -0.75
C LEU A 356 -35.90 -25.43 -0.17
#